data_AF-A0AAQ3UTB8-F1
#
_entry.id   AF-A0AAQ3UTB8-F1
#
_cell.length_a   1.000
_cell.length_b   1.000
_cell.length_c   1.000
_cell.angle_alpha   90.00
_cell.angle_beta   90.00
_cell.angle_gamma   90.00
#
_symmetry.space_group_name_H-M   'P 1'
#
loop_
_entity.id
_entity.type
_entity.pdbx_description
1 polymer ?
#
loop_
_entity_poly.entity_id
_entity_poly.type
_entity_poly.pdbx_seq_one_letter_code
_entity_poly.pdbx_strand_id
1 'polypeptide(L)'
;MASSLRAVLADALPHPKHSFTEIVEALGSSAGTGGEMMTLGSSPPRVPNQDAGEYIIFLAHVQAGLNFPLSCFTDCVLDSYGIRLGNLAPNSVLMMATFAYLCEAFIGVRPCMVLWRHFFMLRSSGGDSATFGSCRFQTRSSPRTEYIHCNFSIKWDHWKRSWFYLRMEVNERLRVSRSVTTFPEWEACPEIDEAWEPALERIEALRAAGLHTMVLLTHYTASRCCGEPHQSHVHFSCYARFGRRDGHS
;
A
#
# COMPACT_ATOMS: atom_id res chain seq x y z
N MET A 1 26.41 19.51 -24.04
CA MET A 1 25.55 18.36 -24.41
C MET A 1 24.87 17.88 -23.14
N ALA A 2 23.66 18.37 -22.85
CA ALA A 2 22.88 17.86 -21.74
C ALA A 2 22.32 16.50 -22.17
N SER A 3 22.82 15.41 -21.58
CA SER A 3 22.07 14.15 -21.57
C SER A 3 20.67 14.48 -21.09
N SER A 4 19.65 14.15 -21.89
CA SER A 4 18.25 14.37 -21.50
C SER A 4 18.04 13.80 -20.09
N LEU A 5 17.34 14.52 -19.21
CA LEU A 5 16.98 14.05 -17.86
C LEU A 5 16.45 12.60 -17.90
N ARG A 6 15.77 12.25 -18.99
CA ARG A 6 15.32 10.89 -19.31
C ARG A 6 16.45 9.85 -19.40
N ALA A 7 17.55 10.17 -20.08
CA ALA A 7 18.69 9.29 -20.23
C ALA A 7 19.46 9.10 -18.91
N VAL A 8 19.59 10.17 -18.12
CA VAL A 8 20.20 10.09 -16.78
C VAL A 8 19.35 9.25 -15.84
N LEU A 9 18.03 9.43 -15.86
CA LEU A 9 17.12 8.63 -15.05
C LEU A 9 17.09 7.17 -15.52
N ALA A 10 17.09 6.91 -16.82
CA ALA A 10 17.06 5.55 -17.36
C ALA A 10 18.31 4.73 -16.98
N ASP A 11 19.50 5.36 -16.97
CA ASP A 11 20.75 4.74 -16.55
C ASP A 11 20.80 4.47 -15.03
N ALA A 12 20.13 5.32 -14.25
CA ALA A 12 20.04 5.16 -12.80
C ALA A 12 18.98 4.12 -12.35
N LEU A 13 18.06 3.72 -13.23
CA LEU A 13 17.00 2.77 -12.88
C LEU A 13 17.54 1.34 -12.84
N PRO A 14 17.26 0.56 -11.78
CA PRO A 14 17.72 -0.82 -11.69
C PRO A 14 17.06 -1.69 -12.76
N HIS A 15 17.85 -2.51 -13.42
CA HIS A 15 17.34 -3.52 -14.35
C HIS A 15 16.79 -4.73 -13.56
N PRO A 16 15.51 -5.10 -13.73
CA PRO A 16 14.93 -6.24 -13.05
C PRO A 16 15.59 -7.54 -13.55
N LYS A 17 16.30 -8.24 -12.66
CA LYS A 17 16.95 -9.54 -12.94
C LYS A 17 16.10 -10.74 -12.52
N HIS A 18 15.10 -10.50 -11.68
CA HIS A 18 14.26 -11.52 -11.05
C HIS A 18 12.85 -11.47 -11.61
N SER A 19 12.18 -12.62 -11.59
CA SER A 19 10.76 -12.69 -11.86
C SER A 19 9.97 -11.96 -10.77
N PHE A 20 8.77 -11.51 -11.09
CA PHE A 20 7.94 -10.78 -10.13
C PHE A 20 7.56 -11.63 -8.91
N THR A 21 7.40 -12.95 -9.11
CA THR A 21 7.16 -13.91 -8.03
C THR A 21 8.34 -14.00 -7.07
N GLU A 22 9.56 -14.14 -7.60
CA GLU A 22 10.79 -14.19 -6.79
C GLU A 22 10.95 -12.91 -5.94
N ILE A 23 10.63 -11.75 -6.51
CA ILE A 23 10.69 -10.47 -5.81
C ILE A 23 9.72 -10.43 -4.63
N VAL A 24 8.50 -10.94 -4.80
CA VAL A 24 7.47 -10.98 -3.74
C VAL A 24 7.81 -12.00 -2.64
N GLU A 25 8.39 -13.14 -3.00
CA GLU A 25 8.89 -14.11 -2.02
C GLU A 25 10.03 -13.53 -1.17
N ALA A 26 10.93 -12.78 -1.78
CA ALA A 26 12.01 -12.08 -1.07
C ALA A 26 11.48 -10.96 -0.14
N LEU A 27 10.42 -10.25 -0.52
CA LEU A 27 9.75 -9.27 0.35
C LEU A 27 9.17 -9.91 1.62
N GLY A 28 8.61 -11.12 1.51
CA GLY A 28 8.09 -11.86 2.66
C GLY A 28 9.17 -12.30 3.65
N SER A 29 10.34 -12.68 3.14
CA SER A 29 11.47 -13.15 3.96
C SER A 29 12.12 -12.03 4.78
N SER A 30 11.93 -10.77 4.41
CA SER A 30 12.54 -9.60 5.06
C SER A 30 11.59 -8.82 5.99
N ALA A 31 10.33 -9.26 6.14
CA ALA A 31 9.37 -8.57 6.97
C ALA A 31 9.72 -8.70 8.47
N GLY A 32 9.90 -7.56 9.15
CA GLY A 32 10.20 -7.52 10.58
C GLY A 32 9.05 -8.08 11.40
N THR A 33 9.28 -9.18 12.11
CA THR A 33 8.32 -9.79 13.04
C THR A 33 8.28 -9.00 14.35
N GLY A 34 7.60 -7.85 14.33
CA GLY A 34 7.33 -7.04 15.53
C GLY A 34 6.27 -7.61 16.48
N GLY A 35 5.91 -8.90 16.34
CA GLY A 35 4.91 -9.56 17.18
C GLY A 35 5.18 -11.05 17.32
N GLU A 36 4.73 -11.64 18.42
CA GLU A 36 4.82 -13.08 18.68
C GLU A 36 3.96 -13.84 17.66
N MET A 37 4.61 -14.47 16.68
CA MET A 37 3.93 -15.23 15.62
C MET A 37 3.43 -16.55 16.18
N MET A 38 2.14 -16.62 16.48
CA MET A 38 1.51 -17.85 16.97
C MET A 38 0.95 -18.67 15.79
N THR A 39 1.57 -19.85 15.61
CA THR A 39 1.19 -21.06 14.85
C THR A 39 0.41 -20.88 13.53
N LEU A 40 0.99 -21.34 12.40
CA LEU A 40 0.26 -21.58 11.15
C LEU A 40 -0.81 -22.67 11.38
N GLY A 41 -2.09 -22.28 11.36
CA GLY A 41 -3.20 -23.21 11.50
C GLY A 41 -3.68 -23.77 10.16
N SER A 42 -3.93 -25.08 10.10
CA SER A 42 -4.50 -25.78 8.93
C SER A 42 -6.04 -25.75 8.84
N SER A 43 -6.71 -25.21 9.87
CA SER A 43 -8.18 -25.18 10.04
C SER A 43 -8.73 -23.75 9.93
N PRO A 44 -10.05 -23.53 9.66
CA PRO A 44 -10.59 -22.17 9.58
C PRO A 44 -10.31 -21.41 10.88
N PRO A 45 -9.99 -20.11 10.82
CA PRO A 45 -9.59 -19.37 12.00
C PRO A 45 -10.73 -19.38 13.01
N ARG A 46 -10.43 -19.74 14.28
CA ARG A 46 -11.32 -19.36 15.38
C ARG A 46 -11.52 -17.84 15.30
N VAL A 47 -12.71 -17.38 15.67
CA VAL A 47 -12.94 -15.93 15.74
C VAL A 47 -11.89 -15.33 16.69
N PRO A 48 -11.11 -14.31 16.25
CA PRO A 48 -10.09 -13.72 17.09
C PRO A 48 -10.71 -13.13 18.35
N ASN A 49 -10.03 -13.26 19.49
CA ASN A 49 -10.44 -12.54 20.68
C ASN A 49 -9.96 -11.08 20.54
N GLN A 50 -10.82 -10.25 19.96
CA GLN A 50 -10.50 -8.86 19.62
C GLN A 50 -10.24 -8.00 20.88
N ASP A 51 -10.83 -8.36 22.02
CA ASP A 51 -10.64 -7.67 23.30
C ASP A 51 -9.27 -8.00 23.92
N ALA A 52 -8.63 -9.09 23.48
CA ALA A 52 -7.28 -9.47 23.88
C ALA A 52 -6.18 -8.99 22.90
N GLY A 53 -6.54 -8.19 21.88
CA GLY A 53 -5.57 -7.68 20.89
C GLY A 53 -5.05 -8.75 19.91
N GLU A 54 -5.82 -9.82 19.67
CA GLU A 54 -5.49 -10.87 18.71
C GLU A 54 -6.10 -10.57 17.33
N TYR A 55 -5.28 -10.62 16.28
CA TYR A 55 -5.67 -10.33 14.90
C TYR A 55 -5.24 -11.44 13.94
N ILE A 56 -6.05 -11.73 12.92
CA ILE A 56 -5.66 -12.67 11.83
C ILE A 56 -4.92 -11.88 10.76
N ILE A 57 -3.67 -12.27 10.51
CA ILE A 57 -2.88 -11.75 9.40
C ILE A 57 -2.57 -12.89 8.43
N PHE A 58 -2.74 -12.64 7.13
CA PHE A 58 -2.35 -13.62 6.11
C PHE A 58 -0.90 -13.43 5.73
N LEU A 59 -0.19 -14.54 5.51
CA LEU A 59 1.20 -14.51 5.07
C LEU A 59 1.36 -13.75 3.76
N ALA A 60 0.37 -13.87 2.87
CA ALA A 60 0.34 -13.16 1.60
C ALA A 60 0.32 -11.62 1.76
N HIS A 61 -0.28 -11.08 2.83
CA HIS A 61 -0.22 -9.64 3.08
C HIS A 61 1.18 -9.19 3.49
N VAL A 62 1.87 -9.99 4.31
CA VAL A 62 3.26 -9.73 4.72
C VAL A 62 4.21 -9.81 3.51
N GLN A 63 4.06 -10.84 2.68
CA GLN A 63 4.78 -10.98 1.41
C GLN A 63 4.50 -9.81 0.45
N ALA A 64 3.28 -9.29 0.46
CA ALA A 64 2.90 -8.10 -0.30
C ALA A 64 3.47 -6.78 0.27
N GLY A 65 4.28 -6.81 1.33
CA GLY A 65 4.94 -5.64 1.87
C GLY A 65 4.29 -5.05 3.13
N LEU A 66 3.27 -5.71 3.71
CA LEU A 66 2.72 -5.30 4.99
C LEU A 66 3.77 -5.40 6.10
N ASN A 67 3.88 -4.34 6.90
CA ASN A 67 4.71 -4.29 8.10
C ASN A 67 3.88 -3.86 9.32
N PHE A 68 4.37 -4.22 10.51
CA PHE A 68 3.81 -3.79 11.79
C PHE A 68 4.85 -3.01 12.61
N PRO A 69 4.44 -1.95 13.35
CA PRO A 69 3.11 -1.33 13.30
C PRO A 69 2.76 -0.80 11.90
N LEU A 70 1.46 -0.65 11.61
CA LEU A 70 1.02 -0.14 10.31
C LEU A 70 1.63 1.24 10.05
N SER A 71 2.04 1.49 8.81
CA SER A 71 2.52 2.83 8.44
C SER A 71 1.37 3.84 8.53
N CYS A 72 1.69 5.11 8.81
CA CYS A 72 0.68 6.17 8.85
C CYS A 72 -0.10 6.28 7.54
N PHE A 73 0.54 5.97 6.40
CA PHE A 73 -0.14 5.93 5.10
C PHE A 73 -1.17 4.79 5.04
N THR A 74 -0.80 3.58 5.47
CA THR A 74 -1.75 2.45 5.52
C THR A 74 -2.93 2.75 6.43
N ASP A 75 -2.68 3.32 7.62
CA ASP A 75 -3.74 3.78 8.52
C ASP A 75 -4.69 4.78 7.83
N CYS A 76 -4.12 5.81 7.19
CA CYS A 76 -4.90 6.82 6.46
C CYS A 76 -5.76 6.21 5.35
N VAL A 77 -5.22 5.25 4.59
CA VAL A 77 -5.96 4.57 3.52
C VAL A 77 -7.12 3.78 4.11
N LEU A 78 -6.89 2.94 5.13
CA LEU A 78 -7.94 2.12 5.73
C LEU A 78 -9.07 2.99 6.30
N ASP A 79 -8.72 4.06 7.00
CA ASP A 79 -9.70 5.00 7.59
C ASP A 79 -10.48 5.76 6.50
N SER A 80 -9.80 6.24 5.45
CA SER A 80 -10.44 7.04 4.40
C SER A 80 -11.46 6.26 3.58
N TYR A 81 -11.27 4.95 3.43
CA TYR A 81 -12.23 4.08 2.73
C TYR A 81 -13.21 3.37 3.69
N GLY A 82 -13.01 3.50 5.00
CA GLY A 82 -13.85 2.82 6.01
C GLY A 82 -13.72 1.31 5.98
N ILE A 83 -12.54 0.78 5.61
CA ILE A 83 -12.29 -0.65 5.46
C ILE A 83 -11.31 -1.16 6.51
N ARG A 84 -11.26 -2.48 6.68
CA ARG A 84 -10.25 -3.16 7.51
C ARG A 84 -9.18 -3.79 6.64
N LEU A 85 -7.99 -3.99 7.19
CA LEU A 85 -6.87 -4.59 6.47
C LEU A 85 -7.26 -5.93 5.82
N GLY A 86 -8.01 -6.77 6.55
CA GLY A 86 -8.48 -8.06 6.05
C GLY A 86 -9.36 -7.97 4.80
N ASN A 87 -10.04 -6.84 4.56
CA ASN A 87 -10.84 -6.64 3.37
C ASN A 87 -9.98 -6.50 2.10
N LEU A 88 -8.72 -6.09 2.23
CA LEU A 88 -7.84 -5.92 1.07
C LEU A 88 -7.31 -7.27 0.56
N ALA A 89 -7.33 -7.45 -0.75
CA ALA A 89 -6.58 -8.53 -1.39
C ALA A 89 -5.05 -8.26 -1.31
N PRO A 90 -4.18 -9.30 -1.34
CA PRO A 90 -2.72 -9.10 -1.30
C PRO A 90 -2.19 -8.15 -2.37
N ASN A 91 -2.74 -8.20 -3.59
CA ASN A 91 -2.38 -7.25 -4.65
C ASN A 91 -2.63 -5.78 -4.27
N SER A 92 -3.67 -5.50 -3.49
CA SER A 92 -3.97 -4.15 -3.02
C SER A 92 -3.01 -3.68 -1.95
N VAL A 93 -2.57 -4.58 -1.07
CA VAL A 93 -1.48 -4.28 -0.12
C VAL A 93 -0.17 -4.01 -0.85
N LEU A 94 0.15 -4.82 -1.89
CA LEU A 94 1.33 -4.62 -2.71
C LEU A 94 1.31 -3.27 -3.43
N MET A 95 0.16 -2.88 -4.00
CA MET A 95 -0.03 -1.56 -4.60
C MET A 95 0.24 -0.43 -3.60
N MET A 96 -0.29 -0.53 -2.38
CA MET A 96 -0.08 0.47 -1.33
C MET A 96 1.40 0.57 -0.93
N ALA A 97 2.06 -0.56 -0.68
CA ALA A 97 3.48 -0.60 -0.30
C ALA A 97 4.36 -0.01 -1.42
N THR A 98 4.10 -0.39 -2.66
CA THR A 98 4.82 0.09 -3.84
C THR A 98 4.63 1.59 -4.06
N PHE A 99 3.41 2.10 -3.89
CA PHE A 99 3.14 3.52 -4.01
C PHE A 99 3.80 4.34 -2.91
N ALA A 100 3.76 3.85 -1.65
CA ALA A 100 4.45 4.49 -0.54
C ALA A 100 5.95 4.64 -0.85
N TYR A 101 6.55 3.56 -1.34
CA TYR A 101 7.94 3.55 -1.74
C TYR A 101 8.26 4.47 -2.93
N LEU A 102 7.40 4.52 -3.95
CA LEU A 102 7.54 5.47 -5.08
C LEU A 102 7.60 6.91 -4.56
N CYS A 103 6.67 7.27 -3.68
CA CYS A 103 6.59 8.61 -3.11
C CYS A 103 7.87 8.98 -2.38
N GLU A 104 8.35 8.11 -1.49
CA GLU A 104 9.49 8.39 -0.63
C GLU A 104 10.82 8.36 -1.38
N ALA A 105 11.05 7.32 -2.20
CA ALA A 105 12.36 7.07 -2.79
C ALA A 105 12.59 7.78 -4.15
N PHE A 106 11.55 8.00 -4.94
CA PHE A 106 11.69 8.50 -6.31
C PHE A 106 11.11 9.90 -6.52
N ILE A 107 10.01 10.22 -5.83
CA ILE A 107 9.34 11.52 -5.92
C ILE A 107 9.90 12.49 -4.85
N GLY A 108 10.27 11.98 -3.68
CA GLY A 108 10.75 12.79 -2.55
C GLY A 108 9.62 13.44 -1.74
N VAL A 109 8.43 12.84 -1.74
CA VAL A 109 7.26 13.31 -0.99
C VAL A 109 6.73 12.21 -0.07
N ARG A 110 6.06 12.59 1.02
CA ARG A 110 5.37 11.62 1.87
C ARG A 110 4.14 11.07 1.11
N PRO A 111 3.88 9.75 1.13
CA PRO A 111 2.68 9.20 0.53
C PRO A 111 1.44 9.74 1.24
N CYS A 112 0.47 10.20 0.46
CA CYS A 112 -0.71 10.89 0.95
C CYS A 112 -1.98 10.45 0.21
N MET A 113 -3.14 10.72 0.81
CA MET A 113 -4.43 10.33 0.25
C MET A 113 -4.78 11.08 -1.03
N VAL A 114 -4.29 12.31 -1.22
CA VAL A 114 -4.55 13.11 -2.42
C VAL A 114 -3.95 12.44 -3.65
N LEU A 115 -2.64 12.17 -3.62
CA LEU A 115 -1.96 11.46 -4.70
C LEU A 115 -2.49 10.02 -4.86
N TRP A 116 -2.75 9.31 -3.76
CA TRP A 116 -3.29 7.96 -3.83
C TRP A 116 -4.63 7.91 -4.57
N ARG A 117 -5.58 8.78 -4.20
CA ARG A 117 -6.91 8.84 -4.84
C ARG A 117 -6.87 9.38 -6.27
N HIS A 118 -5.84 10.16 -6.62
CA HIS A 118 -5.61 10.62 -7.98
C HIS A 118 -5.27 9.46 -8.92
N PHE A 119 -4.48 8.48 -8.47
CA PHE A 119 -4.06 7.34 -9.30
C PHE A 119 -4.92 6.09 -9.12
N PHE A 120 -5.53 5.90 -7.95
CA PHE A 120 -6.22 4.67 -7.60
C PHE A 120 -7.65 4.91 -7.14
N MET A 121 -8.47 3.89 -7.34
CA MET A 121 -9.83 3.79 -6.83
C MET A 121 -10.05 2.43 -6.18
N LEU A 122 -10.92 2.39 -5.17
CA LEU A 122 -11.28 1.15 -4.50
C LEU A 122 -12.53 0.56 -5.14
N ARG A 123 -12.54 -0.74 -5.39
CA ARG A 123 -13.73 -1.48 -5.79
C ARG A 123 -13.99 -2.64 -4.85
N SER A 124 -15.27 -2.93 -4.64
CA SER A 124 -15.68 -4.20 -4.05
C SER A 124 -15.55 -5.31 -5.10
N SER A 125 -14.89 -6.40 -4.74
CA SER A 125 -14.68 -7.59 -5.57
C SER A 125 -15.51 -8.80 -5.10
N GLY A 126 -16.44 -8.61 -4.16
CA GLY A 126 -17.32 -9.67 -3.66
C GLY A 126 -18.73 -9.15 -3.32
N GLY A 127 -19.70 -10.06 -3.26
CA GLY A 127 -20.99 -9.77 -2.63
C GLY A 127 -20.83 -9.53 -1.12
N ASP A 128 -21.88 -9.02 -0.48
CA ASP A 128 -21.91 -8.48 0.89
C ASP A 128 -21.38 -9.42 2.01
N SER A 129 -21.15 -10.70 1.70
CA SER A 129 -20.72 -11.76 2.63
C SER A 129 -19.22 -12.04 2.68
N ALA A 130 -18.39 -11.42 1.81
CA ALA A 130 -16.96 -11.70 1.80
C ALA A 130 -16.19 -10.93 2.90
N THR A 131 -15.81 -11.63 3.97
CA THR A 131 -15.04 -11.10 5.11
C THR A 131 -13.61 -10.66 4.71
N PHE A 132 -12.92 -11.47 3.89
CA PHE A 132 -11.51 -11.25 3.53
C PHE A 132 -11.30 -11.11 2.03
N GLY A 133 -10.48 -10.13 1.62
CA GLY A 133 -10.18 -9.85 0.21
C GLY A 133 -11.40 -9.41 -0.62
N SER A 134 -12.38 -8.79 0.04
CA SER A 134 -13.59 -8.25 -0.58
C SER A 134 -13.37 -6.92 -1.28
N CYS A 135 -12.24 -6.25 -1.07
CA CYS A 135 -11.91 -4.98 -1.67
C CYS A 135 -10.59 -5.06 -2.46
N ARG A 136 -10.57 -4.39 -3.61
CA ARG A 136 -9.38 -4.28 -4.46
C ARG A 136 -9.21 -2.88 -5.01
N PHE A 137 -8.00 -2.33 -4.86
CA PHE A 137 -7.59 -1.12 -5.57
C PHE A 137 -7.33 -1.40 -7.05
N GLN A 138 -7.70 -0.44 -7.89
CA GLN A 138 -7.45 -0.42 -9.32
C GLN A 138 -6.86 0.93 -9.72
N THR A 139 -5.97 0.94 -10.70
CA THR A 139 -5.49 2.17 -11.34
C THR A 139 -6.63 2.82 -12.11
N ARG A 140 -6.73 4.14 -12.05
CA ARG A 140 -7.69 4.91 -12.85
C ARG A 140 -7.26 4.92 -14.31
N SER A 141 -8.24 4.88 -15.22
CA SER A 141 -8.02 4.89 -16.67
C SER A 141 -7.80 6.29 -17.25
N SER A 142 -8.25 7.34 -16.57
CA SER A 142 -8.19 8.72 -17.06
C SER A 142 -7.77 9.73 -15.99
N PRO A 143 -6.63 9.54 -15.31
CA PRO A 143 -6.05 10.58 -14.47
C PRO A 143 -5.50 11.72 -15.35
N ARG A 144 -5.29 12.90 -14.75
CA ARG A 144 -4.60 14.04 -15.41
C ARG A 144 -3.17 13.66 -15.83
N THR A 145 -2.53 12.79 -15.05
CA THR A 145 -1.21 12.22 -15.32
C THR A 145 -1.31 10.71 -15.22
N GLU A 146 -0.81 9.98 -16.22
CA GLU A 146 -0.80 8.52 -16.16
C GLU A 146 0.13 8.03 -15.05
N TYR A 147 -0.33 7.03 -14.30
CA TYR A 147 0.52 6.35 -13.35
C TYR A 147 1.60 5.51 -14.06
N ILE A 148 2.66 5.12 -13.35
CA ILE A 148 3.65 4.17 -13.87
C ILE A 148 2.98 2.87 -14.30
N HIS A 149 3.53 2.20 -15.33
CA HIS A 149 2.93 0.97 -15.82
C HIS A 149 2.87 -0.10 -14.71
N CYS A 150 1.66 -0.57 -14.41
CA CYS A 150 1.36 -1.52 -13.34
C CYS A 150 1.12 -2.92 -13.87
N ASN A 151 1.99 -3.85 -13.49
CA ASN A 151 1.77 -5.27 -13.73
C ASN A 151 1.69 -6.02 -12.39
N PHE A 152 0.56 -5.88 -11.69
CA PHE A 152 0.26 -6.62 -10.46
C PHE A 152 -0.52 -7.93 -10.76
N SER A 153 -0.16 -8.62 -11.85
CA SER A 153 -0.90 -9.80 -12.35
C SER A 153 -0.61 -11.10 -11.58
N ILE A 154 0.03 -11.04 -10.40
CA ILE A 154 0.20 -12.23 -9.55
C ILE A 154 -1.18 -12.78 -9.18
N LYS A 155 -1.32 -14.06 -9.49
CA LYS A 155 -2.34 -14.90 -8.90
C LYS A 155 -1.85 -15.34 -7.54
N TRP A 156 -2.47 -14.78 -6.50
CA TRP A 156 -2.25 -15.20 -5.13
C TRP A 156 -3.09 -16.44 -4.86
N ASP A 157 -2.67 -17.59 -5.39
CA ASP A 157 -3.47 -18.80 -5.31
C ASP A 157 -3.58 -19.28 -3.86
N HIS A 158 -4.82 -19.54 -3.44
CA HIS A 158 -5.14 -20.03 -2.10
C HIS A 158 -4.53 -19.20 -0.95
N TRP A 159 -4.30 -17.91 -1.16
CA TRP A 159 -3.61 -17.02 -0.20
C TRP A 159 -4.24 -16.97 1.19
N LYS A 160 -5.52 -17.32 1.30
CA LYS A 160 -6.26 -17.43 2.55
C LYS A 160 -5.92 -18.66 3.40
N ARG A 161 -5.12 -19.62 2.88
CA ARG A 161 -4.74 -20.85 3.59
C ARG A 161 -3.60 -20.65 4.58
N SER A 162 -2.77 -19.63 4.38
CA SER A 162 -1.61 -19.36 5.24
C SER A 162 -1.84 -18.07 6.02
N TRP A 163 -2.03 -18.23 7.32
CA TRP A 163 -2.33 -17.13 8.24
C TRP A 163 -1.74 -17.43 9.63
N PHE A 164 -1.60 -16.38 10.44
CA PHE A 164 -1.14 -16.47 11.83
C PHE A 164 -1.88 -15.44 12.70
N TYR A 165 -1.84 -15.63 14.01
CA TYR A 165 -2.31 -14.60 14.95
C TYR A 165 -1.19 -13.60 15.24
N LEU A 166 -1.51 -12.32 15.07
CA LEU A 166 -0.70 -11.21 15.55
C LEU A 166 -1.30 -10.69 16.85
N ARG A 167 -0.47 -10.61 17.90
CA ARG A 167 -0.82 -9.95 19.16
C ARG A 167 -0.21 -8.56 19.21
N MET A 168 -1.04 -7.55 19.41
CA MET A 168 -0.62 -6.17 19.59
C MET A 168 -1.69 -5.36 20.32
N GLU A 169 -1.41 -4.09 20.62
CA GLU A 169 -2.40 -3.17 21.19
C GLU A 169 -3.66 -3.08 20.32
N VAL A 170 -4.78 -2.72 20.95
CA VAL A 170 -6.09 -2.69 20.30
C VAL A 170 -6.04 -1.76 19.07
N ASN A 171 -6.25 -2.36 17.90
CA ASN A 171 -6.28 -1.69 16.62
C ASN A 171 -7.57 -2.05 15.84
N GLU A 172 -8.44 -1.06 15.70
CA GLU A 172 -9.71 -1.20 14.99
C GLU A 172 -9.53 -1.63 13.53
N ARG A 173 -8.44 -1.21 12.88
CA ARG A 173 -8.19 -1.44 11.44
C ARG A 173 -7.82 -2.88 11.13
N LEU A 174 -7.39 -3.64 12.15
CA LEU A 174 -7.06 -5.06 12.04
C LEU A 174 -8.23 -5.98 12.40
N ARG A 175 -9.34 -5.43 12.91
CA ARG A 175 -10.53 -6.23 13.23
C ARG A 175 -11.11 -6.89 11.99
N VAL A 176 -11.71 -8.06 12.21
CA VAL A 176 -12.39 -8.81 11.16
C VAL A 176 -13.73 -8.12 10.85
N SER A 177 -13.89 -7.59 9.62
CA SER A 177 -15.16 -7.02 9.18
C SER A 177 -16.18 -8.11 8.90
N ARG A 178 -17.39 -7.98 9.43
CA ARG A 178 -18.50 -8.91 9.11
C ARG A 178 -19.06 -8.66 7.71
N SER A 179 -19.09 -7.41 7.28
CA SER A 179 -19.51 -6.96 5.96
C SER A 179 -18.70 -5.73 5.56
N VAL A 180 -18.78 -5.39 4.27
CA VAL A 180 -18.18 -4.18 3.71
C VAL A 180 -19.31 -3.34 3.13
N THR A 181 -19.48 -2.12 3.66
CA THR A 181 -20.40 -1.13 3.06
C THR A 181 -19.66 -0.41 1.94
N THR A 182 -20.24 -0.40 0.74
CA THR A 182 -19.68 0.30 -0.41
C THR A 182 -20.18 1.74 -0.46
N PHE A 183 -19.31 2.65 -0.87
CA PHE A 183 -19.60 4.09 -0.91
C PHE A 183 -19.25 4.63 -2.31
N PRO A 184 -20.10 5.47 -2.94
CA PRO A 184 -19.79 6.10 -4.22
C PRO A 184 -18.45 6.87 -4.21
N GLU A 185 -18.07 7.41 -3.05
CA GLU A 185 -16.84 8.14 -2.82
C GLU A 185 -15.58 7.30 -3.02
N TRP A 186 -15.67 5.97 -3.04
CA TRP A 186 -14.54 5.09 -3.31
C TRP A 186 -13.98 5.25 -4.72
N GLU A 187 -14.87 5.54 -5.67
CA GLU A 187 -14.54 5.74 -7.08
C GLU A 187 -14.44 7.23 -7.44
N ALA A 188 -14.86 8.14 -6.57
CA ALA A 188 -14.76 9.59 -6.79
C ALA A 188 -13.28 10.03 -6.94
N CYS A 189 -12.96 10.64 -8.08
CA CYS A 189 -11.66 11.24 -8.35
C CYS A 189 -11.60 12.64 -7.72
N PRO A 190 -10.73 12.89 -6.73
CA PRO A 190 -10.60 14.22 -6.16
C PRO A 190 -9.92 15.16 -7.16
N GLU A 191 -10.28 16.44 -7.10
CA GLU A 191 -9.47 17.49 -7.72
C GLU A 191 -8.10 17.52 -7.03
N ILE A 192 -7.06 17.60 -7.85
CA ILE A 192 -5.68 17.71 -7.37
C ILE A 192 -5.25 19.17 -7.49
N ASP A 193 -4.79 19.72 -6.38
CA ASP A 193 -4.27 21.08 -6.29
C ASP A 193 -2.99 21.21 -7.15
N GLU A 194 -2.79 22.38 -7.77
CA GLU A 194 -1.57 22.76 -8.48
C GLU A 194 -0.30 22.57 -7.63
N ALA A 195 -0.41 22.61 -6.29
CA ALA A 195 0.68 22.29 -5.38
C ALA A 195 1.31 20.89 -5.60
N TRP A 196 0.61 19.96 -6.24
CA TRP A 196 1.11 18.61 -6.54
C TRP A 196 1.72 18.46 -7.95
N GLU A 197 1.72 19.51 -8.78
CA GLU A 197 2.27 19.45 -10.14
C GLU A 197 3.72 18.99 -10.20
N PRO A 198 4.64 19.47 -9.33
CA PRO A 198 6.02 18.98 -9.34
C PRO A 198 6.11 17.46 -9.12
N ALA A 199 5.21 16.89 -8.29
CA ALA A 199 5.17 15.46 -8.05
C ALA A 199 4.61 14.70 -9.27
N LEU A 200 3.56 15.22 -9.92
CA LEU A 200 2.98 14.63 -11.12
C LEU A 200 3.97 14.67 -12.31
N GLU A 201 4.65 15.79 -12.52
CA GLU A 201 5.69 15.93 -13.55
C GLU A 201 6.84 14.96 -13.30
N ARG A 202 7.23 14.76 -12.03
CA ARG A 202 8.27 13.80 -11.66
C ARG A 202 7.85 12.36 -11.98
N ILE A 203 6.60 11.99 -11.68
CA ILE A 203 6.05 10.67 -12.02
C ILE A 203 6.07 10.46 -13.54
N GLU A 204 5.62 11.45 -14.32
CA GLU A 204 5.61 11.34 -15.79
C GLU A 204 7.04 11.24 -16.35
N ALA A 205 7.98 12.02 -15.83
CA ALA A 205 9.38 11.95 -16.23
C ALA A 205 10.00 10.57 -15.94
N LEU A 206 9.73 10.01 -14.77
CA LEU A 206 10.18 8.67 -14.38
C LEU A 206 9.55 7.58 -15.26
N ARG A 207 8.23 7.68 -15.50
CA ARG A 207 7.50 6.79 -16.41
C ARG A 207 8.10 6.84 -17.81
N ALA A 208 8.35 8.03 -18.35
CA ALA A 208 8.98 8.20 -19.66
C ALA A 208 10.42 7.65 -19.69
N ALA A 209 11.14 7.72 -18.57
CA ALA A 209 12.47 7.11 -18.42
C ALA A 209 12.44 5.58 -18.29
N GLY A 210 11.26 4.96 -18.21
CA GLY A 210 11.10 3.51 -18.14
C GLY A 210 10.84 2.98 -16.73
N LEU A 211 10.51 3.83 -15.76
CA LEU A 211 10.07 3.35 -14.45
C LEU A 211 8.73 2.64 -14.59
N HIS A 212 8.74 1.36 -14.26
CA HIS A 212 7.54 0.53 -14.16
C HIS A 212 7.59 -0.31 -12.87
N THR A 213 6.48 -0.95 -12.53
CA THR A 213 6.30 -1.61 -11.22
C THR A 213 7.38 -2.64 -10.90
N MET A 214 7.87 -3.41 -11.87
CA MET A 214 8.96 -4.38 -11.66
C MET A 214 10.27 -3.73 -11.21
N VAL A 215 10.67 -2.63 -11.86
CA VAL A 215 11.87 -1.86 -11.52
C VAL A 215 11.75 -1.34 -10.10
N LEU A 216 10.59 -0.76 -9.80
CA LEU A 216 10.28 -0.21 -8.48
C LEU A 216 10.30 -1.28 -7.38
N LEU A 217 9.68 -2.45 -7.62
CA LEU A 217 9.70 -3.54 -6.64
C LEU A 217 11.08 -4.16 -6.48
N THR A 218 11.87 -4.30 -7.55
CA THR A 218 13.24 -4.80 -7.45
C THR A 218 14.06 -3.90 -6.52
N HIS A 219 13.95 -2.58 -6.70
CA HIS A 219 14.60 -1.60 -5.85
C HIS A 219 14.06 -1.66 -4.41
N TYR A 220 12.74 -1.74 -4.24
CA TYR A 220 12.09 -1.84 -2.94
C TYR A 220 12.57 -3.05 -2.13
N THR A 221 12.60 -4.23 -2.76
CA THR A 221 13.08 -5.46 -2.13
C THR A 221 14.55 -5.36 -1.75
N ALA A 222 15.38 -4.81 -2.63
CA ALA A 222 16.80 -4.60 -2.34
C ALA A 222 17.00 -3.66 -1.15
N SER A 223 16.33 -2.49 -1.13
CA SER A 223 16.41 -1.55 -0.01
C SER A 223 15.94 -2.16 1.32
N ARG A 224 14.93 -3.04 1.30
CA ARG A 224 14.48 -3.78 2.49
C ARG A 224 15.51 -4.79 2.98
N CYS A 225 16.08 -5.59 2.07
CA CYS A 225 17.05 -6.63 2.43
C CYS A 225 18.38 -6.06 2.92
N CYS A 226 18.81 -4.91 2.37
CA CYS A 226 20.06 -4.25 2.74
C CYS A 226 19.95 -3.42 4.03
N GLY A 227 18.75 -3.29 4.61
CA GLY A 227 18.54 -2.51 5.83
C GLY A 227 18.86 -1.02 5.67
N GLU A 228 18.82 -0.50 4.44
CA GLU A 228 19.05 0.93 4.22
C GLU A 228 17.99 1.72 4.98
N PRO A 229 18.38 2.70 5.82
CA PRO A 229 17.42 3.53 6.52
C PRO A 229 16.61 4.28 5.46
N HIS A 230 15.41 3.78 5.15
CA HIS A 230 14.34 4.62 4.61
C HIS A 230 14.29 5.80 5.54
N GLN A 231 14.59 6.99 5.02
CA GLN A 231 14.77 8.20 5.79
C GLN A 231 13.64 8.32 6.81
N SER A 232 13.93 7.86 8.02
CA SER A 232 13.08 7.95 9.18
C SER A 232 13.25 9.37 9.71
N HIS A 233 12.91 10.34 8.87
CA HIS A 233 12.62 11.68 9.33
C HIS A 233 11.27 11.64 10.04
N VAL A 234 11.39 11.28 11.31
CA VAL A 234 10.65 11.81 12.46
C VAL A 234 9.15 11.53 12.49
N HIS A 235 8.77 10.97 13.63
CA HIS A 235 7.43 10.87 14.17
C HIS A 235 6.73 12.25 14.15
N PHE A 236 6.14 12.64 13.01
CA PHE A 236 5.36 13.86 12.88
C PHE A 236 3.88 13.54 12.74
N SER A 237 3.19 13.89 13.82
CA SER A 237 1.75 13.90 14.02
C SER A 237 0.96 14.12 12.73
N CYS A 238 0.11 13.15 12.40
CA CYS A 238 -0.89 13.27 11.35
C CYS A 238 -2.06 14.11 11.86
N TYR A 239 -1.87 15.43 12.02
CA TYR A 239 -2.98 16.38 12.11
C TYR A 239 -2.98 17.27 10.87
N ALA A 240 -3.83 16.89 9.90
CA ALA A 240 -4.33 17.85 8.94
C ALA A 240 -5.12 18.91 9.73
N ARG A 241 -4.61 20.14 9.64
CA ARG A 241 -5.20 21.38 10.14
C ARG A 241 -6.50 21.64 9.39
N PHE A 242 -7.60 21.02 9.83
CA PHE A 242 -8.94 21.51 9.50
C PHE A 242 -9.26 22.67 10.43
N GLY A 243 -9.38 23.86 9.84
CA GLY A 243 -9.67 25.09 10.55
C GLY A 243 -10.95 24.97 11.38
N ARG A 244 -10.82 25.20 12.69
CA ARG A 244 -11.90 25.80 13.47
C ARG A 244 -12.23 27.14 12.79
N ARG A 245 -13.43 27.26 12.23
CA ARG A 245 -14.07 28.58 12.20
C ARG A 245 -14.69 28.75 13.58
N ASP A 246 -13.97 29.43 14.44
CA ASP A 246 -14.58 30.14 15.55
C ASP A 246 -15.47 31.22 14.92
N GLY A 247 -16.78 31.03 15.00
CA GLY A 247 -17.78 32.02 14.66
C GLY A 247 -18.55 32.37 15.92
N HIS A 248 -18.12 33.43 16.59
CA HIS A 248 -18.92 34.15 17.56
C HIS A 248 -20.19 34.69 16.88
N SER A 249 -21.35 34.40 17.46
CA SER A 249 -22.46 35.34 17.71
C SER A 249 -23.38 34.73 18.75
#